data_AF-A0AAU4D831-F1
#
_entry.id   AF-A0AAU4D831-F1
#
_cell.length_a   1.000
_cell.length_b   1.000
_cell.length_c   1.000
_cell.angle_alpha   90.00
_cell.angle_beta   90.00
_cell.angle_gamma   90.00
#
_symmetry.space_group_name_H-M   'P 1'
#
loop_
_entity.id
_entity.type
_entity.pdbx_description
1 polymer ?
#
loop_
_entity_poly.entity_id
_entity_poly.type
_entity_poly.pdbx_seq_one_letter_code
_entity_poly.pdbx_strand_id
1 'polypeptide(L)' 'MLHEWADGADTIVELSVDYHRLDGSTATVPVVSIWRTGESGLIDDYRVYFDLAPVST' A
#
# COMPACT_ATOMS: atom_id res chain seq x y z
N MET A 1 0.73 8.75 3.05
CA MET A 1 1.96 8.50 2.28
C MET A 1 3.12 9.07 3.07
N LEU A 2 4.15 8.26 3.31
CA LEU A 2 5.35 8.63 4.06
C LEU A 2 6.51 8.90 3.10
N HIS A 3 6.78 7.97 2.19
CA HIS A 3 7.83 8.07 1.18
C HIS A 3 7.37 7.51 -0.17
N GLU A 4 8.02 7.95 -1.25
CA GLU A 4 7.77 7.49 -2.61
C GLU A 4 9.09 7.34 -3.36
N TRP A 5 9.19 6.29 -4.18
CA TRP A 5 10.31 6.04 -5.08
C TRP A 5 9.79 5.60 -6.45
N ALA A 6 10.59 5.86 -7.48
CA ALA A 6 10.39 5.35 -8.83
C ALA A 6 11.58 4.47 -9.22
N ASP A 7 11.29 3.29 -9.79
CA ASP A 7 12.28 2.38 -10.37
C ASP A 7 11.79 1.88 -11.74
N GLY A 8 12.34 2.44 -12.82
CA GLY A 8 11.83 2.21 -14.16
C GLY A 8 10.37 2.65 -14.32
N ALA A 9 9.49 1.69 -14.66
CA ALA A 9 8.05 1.92 -14.78
C ALA A 9 7.28 1.65 -13.46
N ASP A 10 7.98 1.25 -12.41
CA ASP A 10 7.41 0.91 -11.11
C ASP A 10 7.41 2.14 -10.19
N THR A 11 6.29 2.36 -9.51
CA THR A 11 6.17 3.30 -8.39
C THR A 11 6.02 2.52 -7.11
N ILE A 12 6.81 2.88 -6.10
CA ILE A 12 6.85 2.26 -4.78
C ILE A 12 6.48 3.32 -3.75
N VAL A 13 5.47 3.05 -2.92
CA VAL A 13 5.00 3.99 -1.90
C VAL A 13 4.96 3.34 -0.53
N GLU A 14 5.65 3.95 0.43
CA GLU A 14 5.54 3.62 1.85
C GLU A 14 4.39 4.40 2.48
N LEU A 15 3.54 3.68 3.20
CA LEU A 15 2.26 4.18 3.72
C LEU A 15 2.09 3.75 5.18
N SER A 16 1.54 4.65 5.99
CA SER A 16 0.84 4.32 7.23
C SER A 16 -0.66 4.40 6.94
N VAL A 17 -1.37 3.28 7.07
CA VAL A 17 -2.78 3.15 6.65
C VAL A 17 -3.65 2.83 7.85
N ASP A 18 -4.71 3.60 8.04
CA ASP A 18 -5.73 3.30 9.06
C ASP A 18 -6.76 2.32 8.51
N TYR A 19 -6.85 1.15 9.15
CA TYR A 19 -7.87 0.13 8.90
C TYR A 19 -8.99 0.28 9.93
N HIS A 20 -10.14 0.78 9.47
CA HIS A 20 -11.36 0.88 10.29
C HIS A 20 -12.13 -0.44 10.23
N ARG A 21 -12.24 -1.11 11.38
CA ARG A 21 -12.93 -2.38 11.53
C ARG A 21 -14.45 -2.19 11.64
N LEU A 22 -15.20 -3.25 11.36
CA LEU A 22 -16.67 -3.25 11.49
C LEU A 22 -17.15 -3.14 12.95
N ASP A 23 -16.30 -3.46 13.92
CA ASP A 23 -16.57 -3.29 15.35
C ASP A 23 -16.34 -1.86 15.85
N GLY A 24 -15.96 -0.94 14.96
CA GLY A 24 -15.67 0.46 15.27
C GLY A 24 -14.25 0.72 15.77
N SER A 25 -13.42 -0.30 15.95
CA SER A 25 -11.99 -0.12 16.27
C SER A 25 -11.19 0.29 15.03
N THR A 26 -10.00 0.86 15.27
CA THR A 26 -9.04 1.21 14.22
C THR A 26 -7.71 0.52 14.50
N ALA A 27 -7.05 0.03 13.46
CA ALA A 27 -5.66 -0.40 13.51
C ALA A 27 -4.84 0.35 12.46
N THR A 28 -3.68 0.87 12.84
CA THR A 28 -2.75 1.49 11.90
C THR A 28 -1.75 0.45 11.42
N VAL A 29 -1.65 0.30 10.10
CA VAL A 29 -0.88 -0.75 9.43
C VAL A 29 0.24 -0.12 8.60
N PRO A 30 1.51 -0.55 8.76
CA PRO A 30 2.56 -0.19 7.83
C PRO A 30 2.37 -0.97 6.52
N VAL A 31 2.39 -0.26 5.40
CA VAL A 31 2.10 -0.80 4.07
C VAL A 31 3.13 -0.30 3.05
N VAL A 32 3.50 -1.15 2.11
CA VAL A 32 4.16 -0.78 0.85
C VAL A 32 3.24 -1.16 -0.30
N SER A 33 2.85 -0.16 -1.10
CA SER A 33 2.16 -0.36 -2.37
C SER A 33 3.16 -0.21 -3.51
N ILE A 34 3.14 -1.15 -4.45
CA ILE A 34 3.97 -1.12 -5.66
C ILE A 34 3.05 -1.29 -6.85
N TRP A 35 3.12 -0.37 -7.81
CA TRP A 35 2.41 -0.53 -9.08
C TRP A 35 3.32 -0.24 -10.26
N ARG A 36 3.03 -0.90 -11.37
CA ARG A 36 3.59 -0.57 -12.68
C ARG A 36 2.54 0.12 -13.53
N THR A 37 2.95 1.17 -14.25
CA THR A 37 2.10 1.80 -15.27
C THR A 37 2.54 1.33 -16.66
N GLY A 38 1.63 0.74 -17.43
CA GLY A 38 1.88 0.31 -18.80
C GLY A 38 1.84 1.47 -19.81
N GLU A 39 2.08 1.17 -21.09
CA GLU A 39 2.16 2.19 -22.16
C GLU A 39 0.88 3.02 -22.34
N SER A 40 -0.28 2.49 -21.94
CA SER A 40 -1.56 3.19 -21.97
C SER A 40 -1.72 4.24 -20.87
N GLY A 41 -0.77 4.34 -19.94
CA GLY A 41 -0.86 5.20 -18.76
C GLY A 41 -1.73 4.62 -17.65
N LEU A 42 -2.15 3.34 -17.75
CA LEU A 42 -2.92 2.64 -16.73
C LEU A 42 -2.04 1.66 -15.95
N ILE A 43 -2.45 1.35 -14.72
CA ILE A 43 -1.80 0.34 -13.89
C ILE A 43 -2.05 -1.06 -14.49
N ASP A 44 -0.99 -1.84 -14.71
CA ASP A 44 -1.06 -3.21 -15.26
C ASP A 44 -0.52 -4.30 -14.31
N ASP A 45 0.30 -3.94 -13.32
CA ASP A 45 0.69 -4.77 -12.17
C ASP A 45 0.51 -3.95 -10.88
N TYR A 46 -0.11 -4.55 -9.86
CA TYR A 46 -0.30 -3.93 -8.56
C TYR A 46 -0.11 -4.94 -7.43
N ARG A 47 0.75 -4.62 -6.48
CA ARG A 47 1.06 -5.44 -5.30
C ARG A 47 1.02 -4.59 -4.05
N VAL A 48 0.54 -5.19 -2.97
CA VAL A 48 0.50 -4.56 -1.66
C VAL A 48 1.11 -5.52 -0.65
N TYR A 49 2.10 -5.05 0.09
CA TYR A 49 2.74 -5.76 1.18
C TYR A 49 2.47 -5.01 2.47
N PHE A 50 2.00 -5.70 3.49
CA PHE A 50 1.63 -5.08 4.76
C PHE A 50 1.89 -6.03 5.92
N ASP A 51 2.22 -5.47 7.08
CA ASP A 51 2.33 -6.25 8.32
C ASP A 51 0.93 -6.48 8.90
N LEU A 52 0.53 -7.75 9.01
CA LEU A 52 -0.76 -8.13 9.55
C LEU A 52 -0.82 -8.14 11.08
N ALA A 53 0.31 -8.00 11.78
CA ALA A 53 0.34 -8.06 13.25
C ALA A 53 -0.66 -7.08 13.91
N PRO A 54 -0.77 -5.79 13.52
CA PRO A 54 -1.72 -4.85 14.13
C PRO A 54 -3.19 -5.18 13.87
N VAL A 55 -3.47 -6.02 12.87
CA VAL A 55 -4.83 -6.35 12.44
C VAL A 55 -5.36 -7.61 13.12
N SER A 56 -4.45 -8.48 13.59
CA SER A 56 -4.72 -9.83 14.11
C SER A 56 -5.19 -9.92 15.57
N THR A 57 -5.26 -8.79 16.29
CA THR A 57 -5.78 -8.68 17.66
C THR A 57 -7.29 -8.54 17.72
#